data_AF-F1LGR2-F1
#
_entry.id   AF-F1LGR2-F1
#
_cell.length_a   1.000
_cell.length_b   1.000
_cell.length_c   1.000
_cell.angle_alpha   90.00
_cell.angle_beta   90.00
_cell.angle_gamma   90.00
#
_symmetry.space_group_name_H-M   'P 1'
#
loop_
_entity.id
_entity.type
_entity.pdbx_description
1 polymer ?
#
loop_
_entity_poly.entity_id
_entity_poly.type
_entity_poly.pdbx_seq_one_letter_code
_entity_poly.pdbx_strand_id
1 'polypeptide(L)'
;MLGVLRANKHVAYPDFTAAETKSWWMEELADFHKTISYDGLWIVRNEPSSLETNEDQPGYWYNPEHTNITSLHCPVDGSSAKYDVPPYQTQNVYHYNVPTYLASTTLCMSAMTKQGRMYDVKNLYGLQQTIATNSAMQNITKKRGVLITRSSYPSGGRYAG
;
A
#
# COMPACT_ATOMS: atom_id res chain seq x y z
N MET A 1 11.19 3.17 -2.11
CA MET A 1 10.26 4.21 -2.59
C MET A 1 9.61 4.86 -1.39
N LEU A 2 9.47 6.18 -1.39
CA LEU A 2 8.89 6.94 -0.29
C LEU A 2 7.61 7.64 -0.79
N GLY A 3 6.48 7.32 -0.16
CA GLY A 3 5.19 7.95 -0.45
C GLY A 3 4.72 8.82 0.70
N VAL A 4 3.47 9.26 0.60
CA VAL A 4 2.84 10.11 1.61
C VAL A 4 1.53 9.47 2.08
N LEU A 5 1.33 9.41 3.40
CA LEU A 5 0.12 8.90 4.02
C LEU A 5 -0.30 9.87 5.14
N ARG A 6 -1.06 9.41 6.13
CA ARG A 6 -1.52 10.23 7.26
C ARG A 6 -0.37 10.74 8.14
N ALA A 7 0.75 10.00 8.20
CA ALA A 7 1.91 10.49 8.92
C ALA A 7 2.41 11.76 8.24
N ASN A 8 2.67 12.81 9.03
CA ASN A 8 3.23 14.06 8.55
C ASN A 8 4.74 13.92 8.23
N LYS A 9 5.10 12.85 7.51
CA LYS A 9 6.43 12.40 7.10
C LYS A 9 6.31 11.48 5.90
N HIS A 10 7.38 11.35 5.12
CA HIS A 10 7.48 10.30 4.12
C HIS A 10 7.42 8.91 4.76
N VAL A 11 6.75 7.98 4.07
CA VAL A 11 6.58 6.59 4.52
C VAL A 11 7.16 5.62 3.51
N ALA A 12 7.80 4.56 4.03
CA ALA A 12 8.16 3.38 3.25
C ALA A 12 7.01 2.36 3.27
N TYR A 13 6.98 1.49 2.26
CA TYR A 13 5.95 0.48 2.10
C TYR A 13 6.55 -0.91 2.29
N PRO A 14 6.07 -1.71 3.25
CA PRO A 14 6.58 -3.06 3.45
C PRO A 14 6.29 -3.96 2.26
N ASP A 15 7.29 -4.73 1.84
CA ASP A 15 7.14 -5.74 0.80
C ASP A 15 6.62 -7.05 1.39
N PHE A 16 5.29 -7.19 1.48
CA PHE A 16 4.66 -8.42 1.96
C PHE A 16 4.83 -9.65 1.04
N THR A 17 5.57 -9.55 -0.06
CA THR A 17 6.00 -10.73 -0.84
C THR A 17 7.28 -11.36 -0.28
N ALA A 18 8.08 -10.61 0.48
CA ALA A 18 9.31 -11.07 1.13
C ALA A 18 9.02 -11.79 2.45
N ALA A 19 9.77 -12.87 2.74
CA ALA A 19 9.62 -13.63 3.99
C ALA A 19 10.07 -12.81 5.20
N GLU A 20 11.14 -12.03 5.03
CA GLU A 20 11.74 -11.17 6.03
C GLU A 20 10.76 -10.09 6.49
N THR A 21 10.00 -9.51 5.56
CA THR A 21 8.95 -8.52 5.88
C THR A 21 7.80 -9.14 6.65
N LYS A 22 7.43 -10.40 6.33
CA LYS A 22 6.37 -11.11 7.07
C LYS A 22 6.80 -11.41 8.51
N SER A 23 8.06 -11.83 8.70
CA SER A 23 8.62 -12.05 10.04
C SER A 23 8.65 -10.75 10.84
N TRP A 24 9.22 -9.68 10.26
CA TRP A 24 9.21 -8.35 10.89
C TRP A 24 7.80 -7.90 11.26
N TRP A 25 6.83 -8.01 10.34
CA TRP A 25 5.45 -7.62 10.62
C TRP A 25 4.81 -8.40 11.76
N MET A 26 5.12 -9.70 11.89
CA MET A 26 4.65 -10.51 13.01
C MET A 26 5.26 -10.05 14.33
N GLU A 27 6.54 -9.71 14.35
CA GLU A 27 7.24 -9.19 15.53
C GLU A 27 6.64 -7.85 16.00
N GLU A 28 6.42 -6.90 15.08
CA GLU A 28 5.80 -5.61 15.38
C GLU A 28 4.40 -5.77 15.99
N LEU A 29 3.58 -6.66 15.42
CA LEU A 29 2.25 -6.96 15.96
C LEU A 29 2.35 -7.62 17.36
N ALA A 30 3.27 -8.56 17.54
CA ALA A 30 3.46 -9.24 18.82
C ALA A 30 3.92 -8.26 19.92
N ASP A 31 4.84 -7.36 19.58
CA ASP A 31 5.34 -6.34 20.50
C ASP A 31 4.27 -5.32 20.86
N PHE A 32 3.46 -4.90 19.88
CA PHE A 32 2.32 -4.03 20.16
C PHE A 32 1.29 -4.72 21.05
N HIS A 33 1.03 -6.02 20.84
CA HIS A 33 0.11 -6.80 21.66
C HIS A 33 0.56 -6.93 23.13
N LYS A 34 1.87 -6.90 23.41
CA LYS A 34 2.40 -6.87 24.79
C LYS A 34 2.02 -5.57 25.51
N THR A 35 1.89 -4.48 24.76
CA THR A 35 1.55 -3.16 25.30
C THR A 35 0.04 -2.98 25.41
N ILE A 36 -0.70 -3.36 24.36
CA ILE A 36 -2.16 -3.27 24.29
C ILE A 36 -2.69 -4.57 23.69
N SER A 37 -3.35 -5.38 24.50
CA SER A 37 -4.06 -6.57 24.04
C SER A 37 -5.15 -6.19 23.04
N TYR A 38 -5.26 -6.94 21.94
CA TYR A 38 -6.28 -6.74 20.91
C TYR A 38 -6.83 -8.09 20.42
N ASP A 39 -8.12 -8.12 20.08
CA ASP A 39 -8.78 -9.32 19.52
C ASP A 39 -8.96 -9.23 17.99
N GLY A 40 -8.72 -8.05 17.42
CA GLY A 40 -8.93 -7.77 16.01
C GLY A 40 -8.01 -6.69 15.46
N LEU A 41 -7.80 -6.70 14.14
CA LEU A 41 -7.07 -5.66 13.42
C LEU A 41 -7.88 -5.20 12.21
N TRP A 42 -7.73 -3.93 11.86
CA TRP A 42 -8.27 -3.36 10.65
C TRP A 42 -7.13 -2.78 9.81
N ILE A 43 -6.84 -3.40 8.67
CA ILE A 43 -5.83 -2.91 7.73
C ILE A 43 -6.49 -1.97 6.70
N VAL A 44 -5.99 -0.74 6.65
CA VAL A 44 -6.47 0.34 5.78
C VAL A 44 -5.35 0.81 4.86
N ARG A 45 -5.71 1.51 3.78
CA ARG A 45 -4.76 2.12 2.83
C ARG A 45 -3.83 1.11 2.13
N ASN A 46 -4.27 -0.14 2.03
CA ASN A 46 -3.47 -1.27 1.55
C ASN A 46 -3.69 -1.66 0.07
N GLU A 47 -4.08 -0.71 -0.78
CA GLU A 47 -4.13 -0.91 -2.23
C GLU A 47 -2.80 -1.15 -2.92
N PRO A 48 -1.62 -0.63 -2.49
CA PRO A 48 -1.31 0.36 -1.43
C PRO A 48 -1.61 1.80 -1.86
N SER A 49 -2.14 2.62 -0.95
CA SER A 49 -2.38 4.04 -1.24
C SER A 49 -1.12 4.90 -1.00
N SER A 50 -0.93 5.92 -1.83
CA SER A 50 -0.06 7.07 -1.56
C SER A 50 -0.86 8.33 -1.85
N LEU A 51 -0.75 9.36 -1.02
CA LEU A 51 -1.49 10.61 -1.24
C LEU A 51 -0.90 11.33 -2.45
N GLU A 52 -1.74 11.48 -3.48
CA GLU A 52 -1.59 12.49 -4.53
C GLU A 52 -0.26 12.38 -5.29
N THR A 53 0.08 11.16 -5.67
CA THR A 53 1.23 10.83 -6.52
C THR A 53 1.19 11.58 -7.84
N ASN A 54 2.30 12.19 -8.23
CA ASN A 54 2.50 13.07 -9.39
C ASN A 54 1.80 14.44 -9.31
N GLU A 55 1.36 14.87 -8.12
CA GLU A 55 0.82 16.21 -7.91
C GLU A 55 1.88 17.14 -7.32
N ASP A 56 2.12 18.29 -7.97
CA ASP A 56 3.05 19.32 -7.47
C ASP A 56 2.53 20.00 -6.19
N GLN A 57 1.22 20.21 -6.11
CA GLN A 57 0.53 20.86 -5.00
C GLN A 57 -0.62 20.00 -4.51
N PRO A 58 -0.31 18.93 -3.77
CA PRO A 58 -1.33 18.03 -3.27
C PRO A 58 -2.25 18.75 -2.26
N GLY A 59 -3.48 18.28 -2.06
CA GLY A 59 -4.49 18.91 -1.20
C GLY A 59 -4.04 19.09 0.25
N TYR A 60 -3.11 18.25 0.74
CA TYR A 60 -2.50 18.43 2.06
C TYR A 60 -1.49 19.58 2.14
N TRP A 61 -1.07 20.18 1.02
CA TRP A 61 -0.19 21.35 0.96
C TRP A 61 -0.82 22.61 1.55
N TYR A 62 -2.15 22.69 1.53
CA TYR A 62 -2.90 23.81 2.09
C TYR A 62 -3.34 23.56 3.53
N ASN A 63 -2.99 22.40 4.11
CA ASN A 63 -3.31 22.07 5.48
C ASN A 63 -2.22 22.61 6.42
N PRO A 64 -2.50 23.59 7.30
CA PRO A 64 -1.51 24.14 8.22
C PRO A 64 -0.97 23.13 9.24
N GLU A 65 -1.68 22.02 9.46
CA GLU A 65 -1.26 20.94 10.35
C GLU A 65 -0.39 19.88 9.64
N HIS A 66 -0.22 20.01 8.32
CA HIS A 66 0.60 19.10 7.53
C HIS A 66 1.84 19.84 7.01
N THR A 67 2.99 19.18 7.08
CA THR A 67 4.23 19.68 6.51
C THR A 67 4.08 19.62 5.00
N ASN A 68 4.61 20.62 4.30
CA ASN A 68 4.65 20.69 2.85
C ASN A 68 5.66 19.68 2.27
N ILE A 69 5.44 18.39 2.53
CA ILE A 69 6.22 17.29 2.00
C ILE A 69 5.84 17.05 0.54
N THR A 70 6.84 16.90 -0.30
CA THR A 70 6.61 16.61 -1.71
C THR A 70 5.96 15.24 -1.87
N SER A 71 4.97 15.17 -2.75
CA SER A 71 4.33 13.91 -3.14
C SER A 71 5.32 12.99 -3.87
N LEU A 72 4.98 11.70 -3.92
CA LEU A 72 5.73 10.75 -4.74
C LEU A 72 5.60 11.14 -6.21
N HIS A 73 6.73 11.22 -6.92
CA HIS A 73 6.76 11.45 -8.37
C HIS A 73 7.28 10.21 -9.10
N CYS A 74 6.46 9.70 -10.00
CA CYS A 74 6.71 8.51 -10.79
C CYS A 74 7.05 8.89 -12.24
N PRO A 75 7.94 8.15 -12.92
CA PRO A 75 8.34 8.46 -14.28
C PRO A 75 7.16 8.41 -15.26
N VAL A 76 6.85 9.55 -15.89
CA VAL A 76 5.85 9.67 -16.97
C VAL A 76 6.49 9.83 -18.35
N ASP A 77 7.80 10.04 -18.38
CA ASP A 77 8.65 10.05 -19.56
C ASP A 77 9.85 9.09 -19.43
N GLY A 78 10.57 8.88 -20.55
CA GLY A 78 11.73 8.00 -20.60
C GLY A 78 11.39 6.50 -20.60
N SER A 79 12.40 5.67 -20.34
CA SER A 79 12.32 4.21 -20.53
C SER A 79 11.44 3.48 -19.53
N SER A 80 11.28 4.04 -18.32
CA SER A 80 10.44 3.50 -17.25
C SER A 80 8.98 3.94 -17.34
N ALA A 81 8.66 4.96 -18.13
CA ALA A 81 7.29 5.47 -18.28
C ALA A 81 6.32 4.42 -18.80
N LYS A 82 6.79 3.43 -19.58
CA LYS A 82 5.95 2.34 -20.09
C LYS A 82 5.18 1.55 -19.00
N TYR A 83 5.62 1.63 -17.74
CA TYR A 83 4.93 0.99 -16.62
C TYR A 83 3.81 1.86 -16.05
N ASP A 84 3.99 3.18 -15.97
CA ASP A 84 2.97 4.10 -15.44
C ASP A 84 2.05 4.66 -16.54
N VAL A 85 2.53 4.65 -17.78
CA VAL A 85 1.91 5.08 -19.04
C VAL A 85 2.00 3.93 -20.07
N PRO A 86 1.28 2.80 -19.86
CA PRO A 86 1.32 1.68 -20.79
C PRO A 86 0.69 2.05 -22.15
N PRO A 87 1.05 1.35 -23.24
CA PRO A 87 0.45 1.59 -24.57
C PRO A 87 -1.08 1.44 -24.58
N TYR A 88 -1.62 0.59 -23.70
CA TYR A 88 -3.05 0.46 -23.48
C TYR A 88 -3.39 0.90 -22.06
N GLN A 89 -4.01 2.08 -21.95
CA GLN A 89 -4.44 2.64 -20.68
C GLN A 89 -5.83 2.13 -20.30
N THR A 90 -6.00 1.76 -19.03
CA THR A 90 -7.29 1.30 -18.51
C THR A 90 -8.26 2.47 -18.34
N GLN A 91 -9.55 2.18 -18.18
CA GLN A 91 -10.59 3.19 -17.97
C GLN A 91 -10.29 4.16 -16.81
N ASN A 92 -9.51 3.72 -15.82
CA ASN A 92 -9.13 4.54 -14.67
C ASN A 92 -8.43 5.85 -15.10
N VAL A 93 -7.62 5.81 -16.17
CA VAL A 93 -6.88 6.97 -16.68
C VAL A 93 -7.82 8.06 -17.23
N TYR A 94 -8.97 7.63 -17.77
CA TYR A 94 -9.91 8.54 -18.43
C TYR A 94 -11.06 8.97 -17.54
N HIS A 95 -11.18 8.39 -16.34
CA HIS A 95 -12.36 8.55 -15.48
C HIS A 95 -12.49 9.95 -14.86
N TYR A 96 -11.36 10.59 -14.51
CA TYR A 96 -11.35 11.77 -13.64
C TYR A 96 -11.25 13.12 -14.38
N ASN A 97 -11.24 13.14 -15.71
CA ASN A 97 -11.07 14.35 -16.55
C ASN A 97 -9.85 15.23 -16.18
N VAL A 98 -8.84 14.64 -15.57
CA VAL A 98 -7.53 15.24 -15.27
C VAL A 98 -6.42 14.28 -15.69
N PRO A 99 -5.18 14.74 -15.92
CA PRO A 99 -4.06 13.85 -16.23
C PRO A 99 -3.88 12.84 -15.10
N THR A 100 -4.14 11.56 -15.39
CA THR A 100 -3.93 10.47 -14.43
C THR A 100 -3.12 9.35 -15.07
N TYR A 101 -2.43 8.60 -14.21
CA TYR A 101 -1.52 7.52 -14.58
C TYR A 101 -1.85 6.30 -13.74
N LEU A 102 -1.24 5.15 -14.04
CA LEU A 102 -1.45 3.98 -13.18
C LEU A 102 -0.96 4.20 -11.74
N ALA A 103 0.04 5.06 -11.54
CA ALA A 103 0.54 5.46 -10.24
C ALA A 103 -0.33 6.49 -9.49
N SER A 104 -1.36 7.08 -10.11
CA SER A 104 -2.17 8.11 -9.46
C SER A 104 -2.77 7.57 -8.16
N THR A 105 -2.44 8.23 -7.04
CA THR A 105 -2.80 7.84 -5.66
C THR A 105 -2.24 6.49 -5.16
N THR A 106 -1.20 5.97 -5.80
CA THR A 106 -0.52 4.72 -5.42
C THR A 106 1.00 4.82 -5.67
N LEU A 107 1.72 3.71 -5.64
CA LEU A 107 3.17 3.65 -5.87
C LEU A 107 3.50 3.63 -7.36
N CYS A 108 4.74 3.96 -7.74
CA CYS A 108 5.16 3.85 -9.14
C CYS A 108 5.15 2.39 -9.58
N MET A 109 4.62 2.12 -10.76
CA MET A 109 4.55 0.76 -11.30
C MET A 109 5.94 0.17 -11.60
N SER A 110 6.96 1.02 -11.70
CA SER A 110 8.36 0.65 -11.83
C SER A 110 9.02 0.15 -10.53
N ALA A 111 8.39 0.29 -9.36
CA ALA A 111 8.95 -0.23 -8.11
C ALA A 111 9.12 -1.75 -8.14
N MET A 112 10.15 -2.25 -7.46
CA MET A 112 10.46 -3.68 -7.34
C MET A 112 10.04 -4.21 -5.97
N THR A 113 9.42 -5.37 -5.97
CA THR A 113 9.23 -6.26 -4.82
C THR A 113 10.05 -7.53 -5.03
N LYS A 114 10.09 -8.41 -4.02
CA LYS A 114 10.71 -9.73 -4.09
C LYS A 114 10.09 -10.60 -5.19
N GLN A 115 8.80 -10.43 -5.47
CA GLN A 115 8.06 -11.25 -6.44
C GLN A 115 8.01 -10.64 -7.85
N GLY A 116 8.23 -9.33 -8.01
CA GLY A 116 8.20 -8.69 -9.32
C GLY A 116 8.06 -7.18 -9.26
N ARG A 117 7.73 -6.56 -10.39
CA ARG A 117 7.43 -5.12 -10.42
C ARG A 117 6.04 -4.86 -9.88
N MET A 118 5.84 -3.68 -9.30
CA MET A 118 4.53 -3.19 -8.90
C MET A 118 3.53 -3.24 -10.06
N TYR A 119 3.96 -2.99 -11.31
CA TYR A 119 3.13 -3.18 -12.50
C TYR A 119 2.40 -4.54 -12.53
N ASP A 120 3.09 -5.61 -12.13
CA ASP A 120 2.56 -6.98 -12.16
C ASP A 120 1.86 -7.37 -10.85
N VAL A 121 2.35 -6.86 -9.71
CA VAL A 121 1.95 -7.36 -8.38
C VAL A 121 1.12 -6.38 -7.56
N LYS A 122 0.86 -5.16 -8.03
CA LYS A 122 0.17 -4.12 -7.25
C LYS A 122 -1.16 -4.59 -6.67
N ASN A 123 -1.99 -5.26 -7.47
CA ASN A 123 -3.30 -5.75 -7.03
C ASN A 123 -3.20 -6.90 -5.99
N LEU A 124 -2.02 -7.48 -5.79
CA LEU A 124 -1.78 -8.50 -4.77
C LEU A 124 -1.36 -7.90 -3.43
N TYR A 125 -0.97 -6.63 -3.36
CA TYR A 125 -0.41 -6.02 -2.13
C TYR A 125 -1.34 -6.19 -0.92
N GLY A 126 -2.61 -5.81 -1.07
CA GLY A 126 -3.61 -5.96 -0.01
C GLY A 126 -3.80 -7.40 0.41
N LEU A 127 -3.84 -8.34 -0.54
CA LEU A 127 -3.94 -9.78 -0.26
C LEU A 127 -2.71 -10.28 0.52
N GLN A 128 -1.49 -9.93 0.09
CA GLN A 128 -0.26 -10.38 0.75
C GLN A 128 -0.15 -9.83 2.18
N GLN A 129 -0.50 -8.55 2.39
CA GLN A 129 -0.60 -7.98 3.73
C GLN A 129 -1.66 -8.69 4.59
N THR A 130 -2.81 -9.01 4.00
CA THR A 130 -3.90 -9.72 4.68
C THR A 130 -3.44 -11.11 5.14
N ILE A 131 -2.77 -11.87 4.26
CA ILE A 131 -2.23 -13.20 4.57
C ILE A 131 -1.22 -13.11 5.71
N ALA A 132 -0.28 -12.17 5.63
CA ALA A 132 0.75 -11.97 6.65
C ALA A 132 0.11 -11.61 8.01
N THR A 133 -0.85 -10.68 8.01
CA THR A 133 -1.54 -10.20 9.22
C THR A 133 -2.39 -11.29 9.85
N ASN A 134 -3.17 -12.05 9.05
CA ASN A 134 -3.97 -13.17 9.56
C ASN A 134 -3.08 -14.26 10.20
N SER A 135 -1.97 -14.63 9.55
CA SER A 135 -1.04 -15.61 10.10
C SER A 135 -0.40 -15.14 11.41
N ALA A 136 0.02 -13.88 11.47
CA ALA A 136 0.59 -13.27 12.68
C ALA A 136 -0.45 -13.22 13.82
N MET A 137 -1.66 -12.74 13.56
CA MET A 137 -2.73 -12.66 14.55
C MET A 137 -3.08 -14.01 15.18
N GLN A 138 -3.21 -15.06 14.37
CA GLN A 138 -3.48 -16.41 14.87
C GLN A 138 -2.33 -16.92 15.74
N ASN A 139 -1.09 -16.57 15.39
CA ASN A 139 0.08 -16.98 16.15
C ASN A 139 0.21 -16.24 17.49
N ILE A 140 -0.12 -14.94 17.53
CA ILE A 140 -0.02 -14.09 18.72
C ILE A 140 -1.16 -14.38 19.69
N THR A 141 -2.41 -14.34 19.20
CA THR A 141 -3.60 -14.42 20.05
C THR A 141 -4.02 -15.85 20.37
N LYS A 142 -3.54 -16.84 19.60
CA LYS A 142 -3.99 -18.25 19.63
C LYS A 142 -5.51 -18.41 19.43
N LYS A 143 -6.14 -17.43 18.78
CA LYS A 143 -7.57 -17.38 18.45
C LYS A 143 -7.74 -17.12 16.95
N ARG A 144 -8.98 -17.25 16.47
CA ARG A 144 -9.33 -16.88 15.08
C ARG A 144 -9.12 -15.39 14.80
N GLY A 145 -9.50 -14.53 15.76
CA GLY A 145 -9.47 -13.08 15.63
C GLY A 145 -10.45 -12.52 14.59
N VAL A 146 -10.54 -11.20 14.52
CA VAL A 146 -11.25 -10.47 13.45
C VAL A 146 -10.23 -9.67 12.65
N LEU A 147 -10.17 -9.88 11.33
CA LEU A 147 -9.34 -9.09 10.43
C LEU A 147 -10.20 -8.47 9.35
N ILE A 148 -10.24 -7.14 9.32
CA ILE A 148 -10.92 -6.36 8.29
C ILE A 148 -9.85 -5.80 7.35
N THR A 149 -10.07 -5.91 6.03
CA THR A 149 -9.16 -5.35 5.01
C THR A 149 -9.92 -4.46 4.04
N ARG A 150 -9.28 -3.38 3.58
CA ARG A 150 -9.84 -2.51 2.54
C ARG A 150 -9.58 -3.05 1.14
N SER A 151 -8.33 -3.32 0.81
CA SER A 151 -7.94 -3.89 -0.48
C SER A 151 -7.98 -5.42 -0.43
N SER A 152 -8.55 -6.02 -1.49
CA SER A 152 -8.69 -7.47 -1.63
C SER A 152 -8.36 -7.91 -3.06
N TYR A 153 -8.16 -9.22 -3.21
CA TYR A 153 -7.95 -9.92 -4.48
C TYR A 153 -8.68 -11.28 -4.37
N PRO A 154 -8.98 -11.99 -5.48
CA PRO A 154 -9.52 -13.35 -5.40
C PRO A 154 -8.83 -14.21 -4.34
N SER A 155 -9.64 -14.95 -3.58
CA SER A 155 -9.26 -15.71 -2.38
C SER A 155 -8.99 -14.89 -1.10
N GLY A 156 -9.12 -13.56 -1.12
CA GLY A 156 -8.95 -12.70 0.07
C GLY A 156 -9.91 -13.01 1.22
N GLY A 157 -11.15 -13.39 0.91
CA GLY A 157 -12.18 -13.76 1.90
C GLY A 157 -11.83 -14.98 2.77
N ARG A 158 -10.78 -15.73 2.41
CA ARG A 158 -10.23 -16.80 3.26
C ARG A 158 -9.54 -16.26 4.52
N TYR A 159 -9.07 -15.01 4.47
CA TYR A 159 -8.16 -14.44 5.47
C TYR A 159 -8.73 -13.22 6.21
N ALA A 160 -9.66 -12.49 5.59
CA ALA A 160 -10.28 -11.30 6.16
C ALA A 160 -11.71 -11.11 5.65
N GLY A 161 -12.53 -10.38 6.41
CA GLY A 161 -13.94 -10.09 6.09
C GLY A 161 -14.40 -8.76 6.66
#